data_AF-A0A2N6PX55-F1
#
_entry.id   AF-A0A2N6PX55-F1
#
_cell.length_a   1.000
_cell.length_b   1.000
_cell.length_c   1.000
_cell.angle_alpha   90.00
_cell.angle_beta   90.00
_cell.angle_gamma   90.00
#
_symmetry.space_group_name_H-M   'P 1'
#
loop_
_entity.id
_entity.type
_entity.pdbx_description
1 polymer ?
#
loop_
_entity_poly.entity_id
_entity_poly.type
_entity_poly.pdbx_seq_one_letter_code
_entity_poly.pdbx_strand_id
1 'polypeptide(L)'
;MVNVVSQLAALMHAADHAATNTRAAAQGAIHALPWLDASIRADREAGRFAAWGRSTAVDENTGTGVIAPAVFDELHRRAGLPATWPVGNAGLLHCYGYLLSREPTPYGLKSDRWLTPTLAVACGLPEDAFLPWIPGPTLLDRATAAAAALSARPHASTVIVDGRESRVSLGASEGPAALAYAVAPSPGLPPLPVTLFPVTDAAAVLTEFATLPRLRWNAV
;
A
#
# COMPACT_ATOMS: atom_id res chain seq x y z
N MET A 1 -11.39 -17.96 -17.43
CA MET A 1 -10.10 -17.24 -17.48
C MET A 1 -10.40 -15.75 -17.43
N VAL A 2 -9.84 -15.03 -16.45
CA VAL A 2 -9.92 -13.56 -16.41
C VAL A 2 -8.97 -13.01 -17.47
N ASN A 3 -9.45 -12.18 -18.38
CA ASN A 3 -8.60 -11.54 -19.39
C ASN A 3 -7.85 -10.36 -18.76
N VAL A 4 -6.55 -10.50 -18.53
CA VAL A 4 -5.68 -9.49 -17.88
C VAL A 4 -5.72 -8.15 -18.61
N VAL A 5 -5.73 -8.15 -19.94
CA VAL A 5 -5.79 -6.93 -20.76
C VAL A 5 -7.10 -6.17 -20.51
N SER A 6 -8.21 -6.91 -20.37
CA SER A 6 -9.53 -6.33 -20.07
C SER A 6 -9.58 -5.71 -18.67
N GLN A 7 -8.97 -6.36 -17.67
CA GLN A 7 -8.93 -5.83 -16.31
C GLN A 7 -8.07 -4.58 -16.19
N LEU A 8 -6.92 -4.54 -16.86
CA LEU A 8 -6.07 -3.36 -16.87
C LEU A 8 -6.76 -2.16 -17.53
N ALA A 9 -7.42 -2.38 -18.68
CA ALA A 9 -8.17 -1.32 -19.35
C ALA A 9 -9.32 -0.78 -18.49
N ALA A 10 -10.07 -1.68 -17.83
CA ALA A 10 -11.13 -1.30 -16.90
C ALA A 10 -10.57 -0.50 -15.70
N LEU A 11 -9.42 -0.90 -15.16
CA LEU A 11 -8.76 -0.19 -14.07
C LEU A 11 -8.33 1.21 -14.49
N MET A 12 -7.70 1.36 -15.65
CA MET A 12 -7.28 2.67 -16.17
C MET A 12 -8.48 3.59 -16.36
N HIS A 13 -9.57 3.09 -16.95
CA HIS A 13 -10.79 3.85 -17.12
C HIS A 13 -11.41 4.28 -15.78
N ALA A 14 -11.46 3.37 -14.80
CA ALA A 14 -11.95 3.67 -13.46
C ALA A 14 -11.07 4.73 -12.76
N ALA A 15 -9.74 4.64 -12.89
CA ALA A 15 -8.81 5.60 -12.29
C ALA A 15 -8.95 7.01 -12.91
N ASP A 16 -9.19 7.10 -14.23
CA ASP A 16 -9.47 8.40 -14.88
C ASP A 16 -10.79 9.02 -14.37
N HIS A 17 -11.84 8.21 -14.16
CA HIS A 17 -13.08 8.69 -13.54
C HIS A 17 -12.88 9.11 -12.08
N ALA A 18 -12.12 8.33 -11.31
CA ALA A 18 -11.82 8.58 -9.91
C ALA A 18 -11.13 9.93 -9.68
N ALA A 19 -10.34 10.42 -10.65
CA ALA A 19 -9.64 11.70 -10.58
C ALA A 19 -10.55 12.94 -10.57
N THR A 20 -11.82 12.82 -10.99
CA THR A 20 -12.76 13.96 -11.05
C THR A 20 -13.21 14.49 -9.69
N ASN A 21 -12.85 13.81 -8.59
CA ASN A 21 -13.12 14.21 -7.20
C ASN A 21 -14.60 14.52 -6.88
N THR A 22 -15.53 13.77 -7.48
CA THR A 22 -16.94 13.80 -7.10
C THR A 22 -17.35 12.47 -6.46
N ARG A 23 -18.33 12.52 -5.55
CA ARG A 23 -18.88 11.30 -4.93
C ARG A 23 -19.40 10.32 -5.98
N ALA A 24 -20.12 10.81 -6.98
CA ALA A 24 -20.69 9.98 -8.04
C ALA A 24 -19.59 9.28 -8.86
N ALA A 25 -18.51 9.98 -9.19
CA ALA A 25 -17.40 9.39 -9.93
C ALA A 25 -16.59 8.40 -9.11
N ALA A 26 -16.35 8.67 -7.82
CA ALA A 26 -15.71 7.72 -6.91
C ALA A 26 -16.52 6.41 -6.79
N GLN A 27 -17.85 6.52 -6.65
CA GLN A 27 -18.75 5.37 -6.64
C GLN A 27 -18.73 4.63 -7.98
N GLY A 28 -18.82 5.36 -9.10
CA GLY A 28 -18.77 4.79 -10.45
C GLY A 28 -17.47 4.05 -10.74
N ALA A 29 -16.33 4.62 -10.37
CA ALA A 29 -15.01 4.02 -10.53
C ALA A 29 -14.90 2.68 -9.80
N ILE A 30 -15.34 2.61 -8.53
CA ILE A 30 -15.29 1.36 -7.76
C ILE A 30 -16.32 0.35 -8.28
N HIS A 31 -17.52 0.78 -8.67
CA HIS A 31 -18.52 -0.11 -9.27
C HIS A 31 -18.08 -0.71 -10.61
N ALA A 32 -17.28 0.02 -11.40
CA ALA A 32 -16.72 -0.49 -12.64
C ALA A 32 -15.68 -1.61 -12.43
N LEU A 33 -15.24 -1.83 -11.18
CA LEU A 33 -14.26 -2.85 -10.79
C LEU A 33 -14.87 -3.82 -9.77
N PRO A 34 -15.69 -4.81 -10.19
CA PRO A 34 -16.35 -5.74 -9.26
C PRO A 34 -15.38 -6.48 -8.32
N TRP A 35 -14.16 -6.78 -8.78
CA TRP A 35 -13.12 -7.40 -7.95
C TRP A 35 -12.62 -6.49 -6.83
N LEU A 36 -12.63 -5.17 -7.02
CA LEU A 36 -12.18 -4.20 -6.03
C LEU A 36 -13.18 -4.14 -4.88
N ASP A 37 -14.46 -3.96 -5.19
CA ASP A 37 -15.52 -3.93 -4.19
C ASP A 37 -15.61 -5.27 -3.43
N ALA A 38 -15.53 -6.39 -4.15
CA ALA A 38 -15.52 -7.71 -3.54
C ALA A 38 -14.32 -7.91 -2.58
N SER A 39 -13.13 -7.42 -2.95
CA SER A 39 -11.93 -7.51 -2.11
C SER A 39 -12.06 -6.68 -0.85
N ILE A 40 -12.48 -5.41 -0.97
CA ILE A 40 -12.66 -4.51 0.19
C ILE A 40 -13.69 -5.09 1.16
N ARG A 41 -14.79 -5.65 0.65
CA ARG A 41 -15.79 -6.31 1.47
C ARG A 41 -15.23 -7.55 2.17
N ALA A 42 -14.53 -8.42 1.44
CA ALA A 42 -13.93 -9.62 2.02
C ALA A 42 -12.91 -9.28 3.12
N ASP A 43 -12.08 -8.26 2.91
CA ASP A 43 -11.08 -7.84 3.90
C ASP A 43 -11.69 -7.16 5.12
N ARG A 44 -12.79 -6.42 4.93
CA ARG A 44 -13.60 -5.89 6.03
C ARG A 44 -14.20 -7.02 6.86
N GLU A 45 -14.85 -7.98 6.22
CA GLU A 45 -15.48 -9.13 6.88
C GLU A 45 -14.45 -9.98 7.65
N ALA A 46 -13.24 -10.11 7.11
CA ALA A 46 -12.14 -10.81 7.76
C ALA A 46 -11.35 -9.96 8.78
N GLY A 47 -11.69 -8.68 8.97
CA GLY A 47 -10.99 -7.78 9.90
C GLY A 47 -9.53 -7.46 9.52
N ARG A 48 -9.12 -7.67 8.27
CA ARG A 48 -7.71 -7.62 7.84
C ARG A 48 -7.08 -6.24 7.88
N PHE A 49 -7.88 -5.19 7.79
CA PHE A 49 -7.38 -3.82 7.90
C PHE A 49 -6.75 -3.51 9.28
N ALA A 50 -7.13 -4.24 10.34
CA ALA A 50 -6.55 -4.06 11.67
C ALA A 50 -5.07 -4.45 11.75
N ALA A 51 -4.55 -5.21 10.78
CA ALA A 51 -3.15 -5.57 10.70
C ALA A 51 -2.26 -4.44 10.14
N TRP A 52 -2.82 -3.29 9.78
CA TRP A 52 -2.11 -2.19 9.15
C TRP A 52 -2.18 -0.91 9.96
N GLY A 53 -1.10 -0.13 9.89
CA GLY A 53 -0.98 1.17 10.53
C GLY A 53 -1.78 2.26 9.80
N ARG A 54 -1.40 3.51 10.06
CA ARG A 54 -2.00 4.70 9.44
C ARG A 54 -1.05 5.30 8.40
N SER A 55 -1.63 5.86 7.35
CA SER A 55 -0.89 6.54 6.30
C SER A 55 -1.66 7.79 5.84
N THR A 56 -0.92 8.79 5.38
CA THR A 56 -1.51 9.93 4.67
C THR A 56 -1.70 9.60 3.20
N ALA A 57 -2.83 10.05 2.64
CA ALA A 57 -3.12 10.01 1.21
C ALA A 57 -2.42 11.14 0.43
N VAL A 58 -1.57 11.93 1.08
CA VAL A 58 -0.72 12.95 0.43
C VAL A 58 0.68 12.38 0.25
N ASP A 59 1.23 12.49 -0.96
CA ASP A 59 2.57 12.01 -1.26
C ASP A 59 3.63 12.90 -0.59
N GLU A 60 4.58 12.28 0.10
CA GLU A 60 5.65 13.01 0.80
C GLU A 60 6.63 13.75 -0.12
N ASN A 61 6.76 13.34 -1.40
CA ASN A 61 7.72 13.94 -2.33
C ASN A 61 7.10 15.09 -3.13
N THR A 62 5.83 14.95 -3.52
CA THR A 62 5.12 15.96 -4.33
C THR A 62 4.25 16.90 -3.51
N GLY A 63 3.85 16.50 -2.30
CA GLY A 63 2.84 17.21 -1.50
C GLY A 63 1.43 17.12 -2.09
N THR A 64 1.20 16.31 -3.13
CA THR A 64 -0.10 16.17 -3.79
C THR A 64 -0.88 14.97 -3.25
N GLY A 65 -2.21 15.06 -3.30
CA GLY A 65 -3.07 13.93 -2.93
C GLY A 65 -2.89 12.78 -3.93
N VAL A 66 -2.42 11.63 -3.45
CA VAL A 66 -2.25 10.40 -4.24
C VAL A 66 -3.59 9.93 -4.82
N ILE A 67 -4.68 10.17 -4.10
CA ILE A 67 -6.06 9.95 -4.56
C ILE A 67 -6.90 11.17 -4.26
N ALA A 68 -7.99 11.34 -5.00
CA ALA A 68 -8.96 12.39 -4.72
C ALA A 68 -9.67 12.16 -3.36
N PRO A 69 -10.00 13.22 -2.60
CA PRO A 69 -10.77 13.11 -1.35
C PRO A 69 -12.07 12.29 -1.47
N ALA A 70 -12.82 12.43 -2.56
CA ALA A 70 -14.04 11.65 -2.77
C ALA A 70 -13.78 10.14 -2.87
N VAL A 71 -12.63 9.74 -3.44
CA VAL A 71 -12.21 8.33 -3.52
C VAL A 71 -11.78 7.84 -2.15
N PHE A 72 -11.02 8.65 -1.41
CA PHE A 72 -10.65 8.35 -0.03
C PHE A 72 -11.88 8.06 0.83
N ASP A 73 -12.89 8.93 0.79
CA ASP A 73 -14.10 8.80 1.58
C ASP A 73 -14.88 7.53 1.18
N GLU A 74 -15.01 7.28 -0.12
CA GLU A 74 -15.76 6.12 -0.62
C GLU A 74 -15.07 4.79 -0.28
N LEU A 75 -13.72 4.71 -0.38
CA LEU A 75 -12.95 3.54 0.02
C LEU A 75 -13.14 3.24 1.51
N HIS A 76 -13.00 4.25 2.39
CA HIS A 76 -13.16 4.07 3.84
C HIS A 76 -14.59 3.71 4.22
N ARG A 77 -15.59 4.32 3.56
CA ARG A 77 -17.00 3.98 3.74
C ARG A 77 -17.28 2.50 3.43
N ARG A 78 -16.74 1.97 2.33
CA ARG A 78 -16.91 0.54 1.96
C ARG A 78 -16.17 -0.38 2.91
N ALA A 79 -14.95 -0.03 3.28
CA ALA A 79 -14.13 -0.76 4.26
C ALA A 79 -14.73 -0.71 5.68
N GLY A 80 -15.68 0.19 5.95
CA GLY A 80 -16.27 0.36 7.28
C GLY A 80 -15.28 0.91 8.30
N LEU A 81 -14.30 1.71 7.83
CA LEU A 81 -13.23 2.25 8.66
C LEU A 81 -13.46 3.74 8.90
N PRO A 82 -13.36 4.22 10.16
CA PRO A 82 -13.36 5.64 10.43
C PRO A 82 -12.07 6.27 9.92
N ALA A 83 -12.17 7.38 9.19
CA ALA A 83 -11.03 8.15 8.73
C ALA A 83 -11.40 9.62 8.51
N THR A 84 -10.39 10.47 8.47
CA THR A 84 -10.54 11.90 8.16
C THR A 84 -9.44 12.26 7.20
N TRP A 85 -9.80 12.81 6.04
CA TRP A 85 -8.83 13.23 5.04
C TRP A 85 -7.73 14.13 5.66
N PRO A 86 -6.44 13.91 5.34
CA PRO A 86 -5.90 12.92 4.40
C PRO A 86 -5.49 11.58 5.06
N VAL A 87 -5.75 11.37 6.35
CA VAL A 87 -5.19 10.24 7.10
C VAL A 87 -6.18 9.09 7.24
N GLY A 88 -5.77 7.92 6.75
CA GLY A 88 -6.59 6.71 6.73
C GLY A 88 -5.82 5.45 7.11
N ASN A 89 -6.43 4.29 6.85
CA ASN A 89 -5.79 2.99 7.03
C ASN A 89 -4.76 2.75 5.92
N ALA A 90 -3.53 2.40 6.31
CA ALA A 90 -2.42 2.25 5.37
C ALA A 90 -2.66 1.11 4.38
N GLY A 91 -3.15 -0.05 4.84
CA GLY A 91 -3.46 -1.18 3.96
C GLY A 91 -4.49 -0.82 2.88
N LEU A 92 -5.57 -0.13 3.26
CA LEU A 92 -6.59 0.35 2.33
C LEU A 92 -6.02 1.34 1.31
N LEU A 93 -5.29 2.36 1.77
CA LEU A 93 -4.72 3.39 0.90
C LEU A 93 -3.67 2.83 -0.05
N HIS A 94 -2.72 2.07 0.46
CA HIS A 94 -1.61 1.55 -0.32
C HIS A 94 -2.02 0.41 -1.25
N CYS A 95 -2.91 -0.51 -0.84
CA CYS A 95 -3.33 -1.63 -1.68
C CYS A 95 -4.42 -1.25 -2.67
N TYR A 96 -5.40 -0.45 -2.26
CA TYR A 96 -6.59 -0.16 -3.08
C TYR A 96 -6.62 1.28 -3.59
N GLY A 97 -6.23 2.27 -2.78
CA GLY A 97 -6.13 3.66 -3.22
C GLY A 97 -5.13 3.84 -4.36
N TYR A 98 -3.95 3.22 -4.28
CA TYR A 98 -2.91 3.35 -5.30
C TYR A 98 -3.34 2.83 -6.68
N LEU A 99 -4.24 1.84 -6.74
CA LEU A 99 -4.75 1.31 -8.00
C LEU A 99 -5.59 2.36 -8.75
N LEU A 100 -6.23 3.28 -8.02
CA LEU A 100 -7.06 4.36 -8.57
C LEU A 100 -6.29 5.70 -8.70
N SER A 101 -4.98 5.70 -8.43
CA SER A 101 -4.14 6.89 -8.54
C SER A 101 -3.64 7.08 -9.97
N ARG A 102 -3.73 8.32 -10.48
CA ARG A 102 -3.11 8.75 -11.75
C ARG A 102 -1.91 9.67 -11.55
N GLU A 103 -1.57 9.97 -10.29
CA GLU A 103 -0.50 10.89 -9.95
C GLU A 103 0.86 10.28 -10.34
N PRO A 104 1.62 10.92 -11.23
CA PRO A 104 2.97 10.49 -11.54
C PRO A 104 3.88 10.76 -10.34
N THR A 105 4.76 9.81 -10.04
CA THR A 105 5.86 10.00 -9.09
C THR A 105 7.20 9.92 -9.83
N PRO A 106 8.32 10.35 -9.21
CA PRO A 106 9.65 10.13 -9.78
C PRO A 106 9.98 8.66 -10.10
N TYR A 107 9.18 7.72 -9.57
CA TYR A 107 9.36 6.27 -9.68
C TYR A 107 8.29 5.59 -10.56
N GLY A 108 7.49 6.35 -11.31
CA GLY A 108 6.36 5.83 -12.09
C GLY A 108 5.01 6.03 -11.39
N LEU A 109 3.99 5.26 -11.79
CA LEU A 109 2.66 5.35 -11.17
C LEU A 109 2.63 4.57 -9.85
N LYS A 110 1.87 5.09 -8.89
CA LYS A 110 1.65 4.41 -7.60
C LYS A 110 1.03 3.01 -7.78
N SER A 111 0.19 2.83 -8.80
CA SER A 111 -0.42 1.56 -9.18
C SER A 111 0.60 0.50 -9.62
N ASP A 112 1.74 0.92 -10.21
CA ASP A 112 2.75 0.01 -10.76
C ASP A 112 3.35 -0.90 -9.69
N ARG A 113 3.30 -0.47 -8.42
CA ARG A 113 3.67 -1.27 -7.25
C ARG A 113 3.04 -2.66 -7.23
N TRP A 114 1.80 -2.77 -7.71
CA TRP A 114 1.02 -4.01 -7.69
C TRP A 114 0.83 -4.61 -9.08
N LEU A 115 0.88 -3.77 -10.11
CA LEU A 115 0.60 -4.19 -11.49
C LEU A 115 1.85 -4.69 -12.24
N THR A 116 3.04 -4.41 -11.71
CA THR A 116 4.31 -4.88 -12.27
C THR A 116 4.88 -6.02 -11.41
N PRO A 117 5.70 -6.92 -11.99
CA PRO A 117 6.26 -8.04 -11.25
C PRO A 117 7.34 -7.64 -10.23
N THR A 118 7.82 -6.39 -10.26
CA THR A 118 9.03 -5.96 -9.54
C THR A 118 8.96 -6.23 -8.04
N LEU A 119 7.85 -5.89 -7.37
CA LEU A 119 7.70 -6.17 -5.94
C LEU A 119 7.54 -7.67 -5.65
N ALA A 120 6.80 -8.39 -6.49
CA ALA A 120 6.60 -9.82 -6.32
C ALA A 120 7.92 -10.59 -6.42
N VAL A 121 8.71 -10.31 -7.46
CA VAL A 121 10.05 -10.88 -7.65
C VAL A 121 10.98 -10.51 -6.50
N ALA A 122 10.97 -9.25 -6.04
CA ALA A 122 11.79 -8.81 -4.90
C ALA A 122 11.42 -9.51 -3.58
N CYS A 123 10.17 -9.97 -3.45
CA CYS A 123 9.71 -10.81 -2.33
C CYS A 123 10.05 -12.31 -2.52
N GLY A 124 10.53 -12.73 -3.69
CA GLY A 124 10.72 -14.14 -4.05
C GLY A 124 9.41 -14.87 -4.37
N LEU A 125 8.39 -14.15 -4.85
CA LEU A 125 7.07 -14.66 -5.18
C LEU A 125 6.88 -14.77 -6.71
N PRO A 126 5.87 -15.53 -7.18
CA PRO A 126 5.46 -15.52 -8.58
C PRO A 126 5.16 -14.10 -9.07
N GLU A 127 5.47 -13.82 -10.34
CA GLU A 127 5.35 -12.47 -10.94
C GLU A 127 3.97 -11.83 -10.81
N ASP A 128 2.91 -12.65 -10.82
CA ASP A 128 1.52 -12.22 -10.72
C ASP A 128 0.99 -12.17 -9.29
N ALA A 129 1.81 -12.48 -8.27
CA ALA A 129 1.38 -12.65 -6.89
C ALA A 129 0.71 -11.42 -6.28
N PHE A 130 0.89 -10.22 -6.84
CA PHE A 130 0.21 -9.00 -6.38
C PHE A 130 -0.83 -8.44 -7.34
N LEU A 131 -1.14 -9.11 -8.45
CA LEU A 131 -2.22 -8.67 -9.33
C LEU A 131 -3.57 -8.73 -8.58
N PRO A 132 -4.36 -7.65 -8.54
CA PRO A 132 -5.49 -7.54 -7.61
C PRO A 132 -6.71 -8.36 -8.03
N TRP A 133 -6.77 -8.81 -9.29
CA TRP A 133 -7.91 -9.54 -9.87
C TRP A 133 -7.67 -11.05 -10.01
N ILE A 134 -6.56 -11.58 -9.47
CA ILE A 134 -6.34 -13.03 -9.50
C ILE A 134 -7.25 -13.74 -8.47
N PRO A 135 -7.71 -14.98 -8.76
CA PRO A 135 -8.49 -15.76 -7.81
C PRO A 135 -7.73 -16.04 -6.49
N GLY A 136 -8.49 -16.25 -5.41
CA GLY A 136 -7.95 -16.66 -4.12
C GLY A 136 -7.94 -15.52 -3.08
N PRO A 137 -6.89 -15.43 -2.24
CA PRO A 137 -6.69 -14.32 -1.30
C PRO A 137 -6.87 -12.94 -1.94
N THR A 138 -7.14 -11.91 -1.15
CA THR A 138 -7.17 -10.53 -1.66
C THR A 138 -5.76 -9.98 -1.84
N LEU A 139 -5.61 -8.85 -2.54
CA LEU A 139 -4.33 -8.12 -2.59
C LEU A 139 -3.82 -7.77 -1.18
N LEU A 140 -4.69 -7.24 -0.31
CA LEU A 140 -4.32 -6.88 1.05
C LEU A 140 -3.79 -8.09 1.83
N ASP A 141 -4.44 -9.25 1.71
CA ASP A 141 -4.01 -10.49 2.38
C ASP A 141 -2.61 -10.91 1.96
N ARG A 142 -2.36 -10.92 0.64
CA ARG A 142 -1.05 -11.28 0.09
C ARG A 142 0.03 -10.27 0.48
N ALA A 143 -0.28 -8.97 0.45
CA ALA A 143 0.62 -7.92 0.91
C ALA A 143 0.92 -8.04 2.41
N THR A 144 -0.08 -8.41 3.22
CA THR A 144 0.08 -8.64 4.66
C THR A 144 0.99 -9.83 4.93
N ALA A 145 0.78 -10.95 4.21
CA ALA A 145 1.63 -12.12 4.31
C ALA A 145 3.08 -11.82 3.89
N ALA A 146 3.28 -11.04 2.83
CA ALA A 146 4.61 -10.60 2.41
C ALA A 146 5.28 -9.70 3.47
N ALA A 147 4.53 -8.77 4.09
CA ALA A 147 5.05 -7.90 5.15
C ALA A 147 5.49 -8.71 6.37
N ALA A 148 4.70 -9.71 6.76
CA ALA A 148 5.02 -10.61 7.85
C ALA A 148 6.29 -11.43 7.54
N ALA A 149 6.40 -11.98 6.32
CA ALA A 149 7.58 -12.73 5.88
C ALA A 149 8.85 -11.87 5.88
N LEU A 150 8.77 -10.61 5.43
CA LEU A 150 9.90 -9.66 5.48
C LEU A 150 10.25 -9.28 6.92
N SER A 151 9.25 -9.08 7.78
CA SER A 151 9.45 -8.74 9.19
C SER A 151 10.19 -9.83 9.96
N ALA A 152 10.03 -11.09 9.56
CA ALA A 152 10.74 -12.24 10.13
C ALA A 152 12.20 -12.37 9.65
N ARG A 153 12.63 -11.62 8.64
CA ARG A 153 14.02 -11.66 8.15
C ARG A 153 14.98 -10.92 9.09
N PRO A 154 16.26 -11.33 9.16
CA PRO A 154 17.24 -10.70 10.04
C PRO A 154 17.70 -9.31 9.54
N HIS A 155 17.43 -8.97 8.28
CA HIS A 155 17.85 -7.71 7.67
C HIS A 155 16.86 -6.59 8.02
N ALA A 156 17.02 -6.03 9.22
CA ALA A 156 16.14 -4.99 9.72
C ALA A 156 16.92 -3.90 10.45
N SER A 157 16.34 -2.70 10.48
CA SER A 157 16.78 -1.61 11.34
C SER A 157 15.57 -1.01 12.03
N THR A 158 15.76 -0.64 13.30
CA THR A 158 14.72 -0.09 14.16
C THR A 158 15.20 1.21 14.76
N VAL A 159 14.35 2.23 14.71
CA VAL A 159 14.56 3.53 15.36
C VAL A 159 13.31 3.91 16.14
N ILE A 160 13.45 4.82 17.11
CA ILE A 160 12.31 5.38 17.84
C ILE A 160 12.03 6.78 17.29
N VAL A 161 10.78 7.03 16.89
CA VAL A 161 10.31 8.35 16.43
C VAL A 161 9.07 8.70 17.24
N ASP A 162 9.09 9.82 17.95
CA ASP A 162 8.00 10.26 18.85
C ASP A 162 7.57 9.17 19.87
N GLY A 163 8.54 8.42 20.39
CA GLY A 163 8.30 7.31 21.33
C GLY A 163 7.69 6.05 20.70
N ARG A 164 7.45 6.05 19.38
CA ARG A 164 6.93 4.91 18.62
C ARG A 164 8.07 4.16 17.96
N GLU A 165 8.06 2.83 18.08
CA GLU A 165 9.00 2.00 17.34
C GLU A 165 8.70 2.09 15.84
N SER A 166 9.72 2.39 15.05
CA SER A 166 9.66 2.43 13.59
C SER A 166 10.70 1.47 13.04
N ARG A 167 10.26 0.56 12.17
CA ARG A 167 11.08 -0.55 11.69
C ARG A 167 11.06 -0.62 10.18
N VAL A 168 12.24 -0.78 9.60
CA VAL A 168 12.43 -1.22 8.22
C VAL A 168 12.90 -2.66 8.21
N SER A 169 12.31 -3.49 7.37
CA SER A 169 12.65 -4.90 7.16
C SER A 169 12.86 -5.17 5.68
N LEU A 170 13.95 -5.83 5.33
CA LEU A 170 14.40 -6.02 3.96
C LEU A 170 14.56 -7.49 3.58
N GLY A 171 14.40 -7.75 2.28
CA GLY A 171 14.59 -9.06 1.68
C GLY A 171 16.03 -9.56 1.72
N ALA A 172 17.00 -8.65 1.68
CA ALA A 172 18.44 -8.90 1.69
C ALA A 172 19.17 -7.77 2.44
N SER A 173 20.43 -7.97 2.82
CA SER A 173 21.26 -6.93 3.45
C SER A 173 21.90 -5.94 2.47
N GLU A 174 21.99 -6.31 1.19
CA GLU A 174 22.65 -5.52 0.13
C GLU A 174 21.95 -5.72 -1.22
N GLY A 175 22.18 -4.78 -2.15
CA GLY A 175 21.62 -4.83 -3.50
C GLY A 175 20.08 -4.69 -3.54
N PRO A 176 19.44 -5.08 -4.66
CA PRO A 176 18.00 -4.98 -4.81
C PRO A 176 17.24 -5.89 -3.84
N ALA A 177 16.21 -5.37 -3.17
CA ALA A 177 15.42 -6.13 -2.21
C ALA A 177 13.99 -5.60 -2.10
N ALA A 178 13.07 -6.43 -1.58
CA ALA A 178 11.78 -5.94 -1.10
C ALA A 178 11.94 -5.30 0.28
N LEU A 179 11.24 -4.20 0.51
CA LEU A 179 11.18 -3.48 1.78
C LEU A 179 9.77 -3.58 2.36
N ALA A 180 9.68 -3.82 3.67
CA ALA A 180 8.49 -3.58 4.49
C ALA A 180 8.81 -2.52 5.54
N TYR A 181 7.94 -1.52 5.65
CA TYR A 181 8.02 -0.49 6.68
C TYR A 181 6.85 -0.60 7.64
N ALA A 182 7.15 -0.51 8.94
CA ALA A 182 6.16 -0.62 10.00
C ALA A 182 6.40 0.45 11.07
N VAL A 183 5.30 0.91 11.69
CA VAL A 183 5.31 1.91 12.76
C VAL A 183 4.37 1.47 13.86
N ALA A 184 4.81 1.55 15.11
CA ALA A 184 3.98 1.30 16.27
C ALA A 184 2.86 2.34 16.33
N PRO A 185 1.58 1.94 16.51
CA PRO A 185 0.48 2.90 16.56
C PRO A 185 0.56 3.82 17.80
N SER A 186 1.18 3.35 18.89
CA SER A 186 1.51 4.13 20.08
C SER A 186 2.76 3.56 20.76
N PRO A 187 3.42 4.31 21.67
CA PRO A 187 4.54 3.80 22.45
C PRO A 187 4.19 2.47 23.15
N GLY A 188 5.12 1.51 23.10
CA GLY A 188 4.97 0.20 23.73
C GLY A 188 4.09 -0.82 23.00
N LEU A 189 3.46 -0.44 21.87
CA LEU A 189 2.73 -1.39 21.01
C LEU A 189 3.64 -1.90 19.87
N PRO A 190 3.40 -3.13 19.36
CA PRO A 190 4.16 -3.66 18.24
C PRO A 190 3.95 -2.82 16.96
N PRO A 191 5.00 -2.65 16.12
CA PRO A 191 4.87 -2.00 14.82
C PRO A 191 3.84 -2.66 13.91
N LEU A 192 2.99 -1.85 13.27
CA LEU A 192 2.08 -2.30 12.22
C LEU A 192 2.60 -1.89 10.84
N PRO A 193 2.54 -2.78 9.83
CA PRO A 193 2.86 -2.44 8.44
C PRO A 193 2.17 -1.17 7.96
N VAL A 194 2.94 -0.30 7.30
CA VAL A 194 2.46 0.89 6.61
C VAL A 194 2.57 0.71 5.10
N THR A 195 3.70 0.23 4.59
CA THR A 195 3.92 0.09 3.15
C THR A 195 4.94 -1.01 2.83
N LEU A 196 4.90 -1.51 1.59
CA LEU A 196 5.93 -2.32 0.97
C LEU A 196 6.29 -1.76 -0.41
N PHE A 197 7.54 -1.91 -0.83
CA PHE A 197 8.00 -1.56 -2.17
C PHE A 197 9.41 -2.13 -2.44
N PRO A 198 9.82 -2.28 -3.70
CA PRO A 198 11.18 -2.69 -4.04
C PRO A 198 12.17 -1.53 -3.86
N VAL A 199 13.38 -1.84 -3.42
CA VAL A 199 14.51 -0.90 -3.35
C VAL A 199 15.67 -1.45 -4.18
N THR A 200 16.51 -0.56 -4.70
CA THR A 200 17.68 -0.93 -5.50
C THR A 200 18.92 -1.22 -4.68
N ASP A 201 19.01 -0.63 -3.47
CA ASP A 201 20.15 -0.77 -2.57
C ASP A 201 19.67 -0.87 -1.11
N ALA A 202 19.59 -2.11 -0.61
CA ALA A 202 19.20 -2.42 0.75
C ALA A 202 20.19 -1.87 1.80
N ALA A 203 21.49 -1.84 1.50
CA ALA A 203 22.51 -1.39 2.44
C ALA A 203 22.42 0.13 2.66
N ALA A 204 22.19 0.88 1.58
CA ALA A 204 21.92 2.31 1.66
C ALA A 204 20.68 2.61 2.51
N VAL A 205 19.60 1.86 2.31
CA VAL A 205 18.36 2.02 3.12
C VAL A 205 18.63 1.76 4.60
N LEU A 206 19.29 0.65 4.96
CA LEU A 206 19.57 0.32 6.36
C LEU A 206 20.41 1.40 7.04
N THR A 207 21.42 1.91 6.33
CA THR A 207 22.33 2.96 6.81
C THR A 207 21.58 4.29 7.00
N GLU A 208 20.81 4.72 6.00
CA GLU A 208 20.05 5.96 6.06
C GLU A 208 18.95 5.90 7.13
N PHE A 209 18.28 4.75 7.27
CA PHE A 209 17.21 4.57 8.24
C PHE A 209 17.73 4.71 9.68
N ALA A 210 18.88 4.13 9.97
CA ALA A 210 19.50 4.22 11.29
C ALA A 210 20.04 5.63 11.63
N THR A 211 20.44 6.41 10.63
CA THR A 211 21.13 7.70 10.84
C THR A 211 20.20 8.91 10.84
N LEU A 212 19.01 8.81 10.24
CA LEU A 212 18.03 9.90 10.16
C LEU A 212 16.65 9.45 10.66
N PRO A 213 16.43 9.39 12.00
CA PRO A 213 15.16 8.97 12.57
C PRO A 213 14.04 9.96 12.24
N ARG A 214 13.10 9.52 11.40
CA ARG A 214 11.87 10.23 11.05
C ARG A 214 10.84 9.24 10.53
N LEU A 215 9.56 9.60 10.57
CA LEU A 215 8.55 8.88 9.81
C LEU A 215 8.78 9.08 8.31
N ARG A 216 8.54 8.03 7.54
CA ARG A 216 8.79 7.98 6.09
C ARG A 216 7.64 7.31 5.37
N TRP A 217 7.63 7.45 4.06
CA TRP A 217 6.77 6.70 3.14
C TRP A 217 5.29 6.79 3.54
N ASN A 218 4.89 8.02 3.84
CA ASN A 218 3.53 8.46 4.20
C ASN A 218 3.01 7.99 5.58
N ALA A 219 3.84 7.43 6.46
CA ALA A 219 3.42 7.14 7.84
C ALA A 219 3.11 8.41 8.65
N VAL A 220 2.16 8.31 9.59
CA VAL A 220 1.74 9.40 10.51
C VAL A 220 1.62 8.94 11.96
#